data_AF-A0A9D2A1K1-F1
#
_entry.id   AF-A0A9D2A1K1-F1
#
_cell.length_a   1.000
_cell.length_b   1.000
_cell.length_c   1.000
_cell.angle_alpha   90.00
_cell.angle_beta   90.00
_cell.angle_gamma   90.00
#
_symmetry.space_group_name_H-M   'P 1'
#
loop_
_entity.id
_entity.type
_entity.pdbx_description
1 polymer ?
#
loop_
_entity_poly.entity_id
_entity_poly.type
_entity_poly.pdbx_seq_one_letter_code
_entity_poly.pdbx_strand_id
1 'polypeptide(L)'
;MKNRIGAMLLALPVTAGGLSLFAGRTEASANSAPAYWTGTDGSGIVAVYDGGDCPIEVLHETLTFRIPDLPLMSMEKYDSRVTAEYELYNPTEQDVTLTLFFPVGFRPDYYDVYQENGAALPGADAYSVTLTQDGEVRDADITFRHTYSGNRGFRFDQYDLVNSLPSDTLTDEGSYGQQDVTRYSYTVTAPKDADSYTFCFIYDCNPRKTQVICESGITGTTNDGRGIAYAYLSAGETREVTFYAVGEQLSSPDIQTKLCVGWGGYSEEANGGWVSVLTEKTQNFFDFVEEFRPDEENEYGGVSQLDWYNAVVAMLTSGESGALFLSDDLPLLDYLMLWCEYSLTVPAGGTLTNTVTAPLYPGIEGTVPDYTYDYFLTPALYWADFGSITIRVVTPYYLSNSTLQFTEQNGVYIFTKDSLPMGDLSFTIRQSINTFVPYDPYDTITPTIVTALILLGVVLLIAVVIVIVAVHVQRRNRKFLAEQLGRGMAQEGHIDLFDSENDRKNNP
;
A
#
# COMPACT_ATOMS: atom_id res chain seq x y z
N MET A 1 -67.87 -37.95 -6.18
CA MET A 1 -67.06 -38.75 -5.24
C MET A 1 -65.60 -38.35 -5.39
N LYS A 2 -64.94 -38.01 -4.26
CA LYS A 2 -63.51 -38.21 -3.89
C LYS A 2 -62.47 -38.32 -5.03
N ASN A 3 -61.33 -37.63 -5.08
CA ASN A 3 -60.44 -37.16 -4.01
C ASN A 3 -59.40 -36.14 -4.55
N ARG A 4 -58.71 -35.51 -3.59
CA ARG A 4 -57.71 -34.42 -3.66
C ARG A 4 -56.30 -34.84 -4.13
N ILE A 5 -55.46 -33.79 -4.27
CA ILE A 5 -53.98 -33.66 -4.21
C ILE A 5 -53.29 -33.83 -5.58
N GLY A 6 -52.40 -32.95 -6.08
CA GLY A 6 -51.78 -31.71 -5.61
C GLY A 6 -50.66 -31.28 -6.58
N ALA A 7 -50.19 -30.03 -6.44
CA ALA A 7 -48.94 -29.40 -6.92
C ALA A 7 -48.66 -29.26 -8.44
N MET A 8 -48.46 -28.02 -8.92
CA MET A 8 -47.16 -27.51 -9.42
C MET A 8 -47.23 -26.05 -9.92
N LEU A 9 -46.12 -25.34 -9.70
CA LEU A 9 -45.75 -24.02 -10.20
C LEU A 9 -45.83 -23.89 -11.74
N LEU A 10 -46.06 -22.67 -12.26
CA LEU A 10 -45.05 -21.87 -12.98
C LEU A 10 -45.61 -20.56 -13.59
N ALA A 11 -44.75 -19.53 -13.52
CA ALA A 11 -44.45 -18.53 -14.56
C ALA A 11 -45.26 -17.22 -14.70
N LEU A 12 -44.56 -16.13 -14.31
CA LEU A 12 -44.21 -14.91 -15.10
C LEU A 12 -45.35 -13.94 -15.52
N PRO A 13 -45.07 -12.70 -15.98
CA PRO A 13 -43.98 -11.74 -15.70
C PRO A 13 -44.55 -10.33 -15.34
N VAL A 14 -43.74 -9.39 -14.83
CA VAL A 14 -44.04 -7.96 -15.06
C VAL A 14 -42.77 -7.26 -15.53
N THR A 15 -42.82 -6.97 -16.83
CA THR A 15 -41.90 -6.19 -17.65
C THR A 15 -41.88 -4.72 -17.26
N ALA A 16 -40.68 -4.15 -17.32
CA ALA A 16 -40.31 -2.87 -17.94
C ALA A 16 -41.34 -1.73 -17.98
N GLY A 17 -41.01 -0.62 -17.32
CA GLY A 17 -41.63 0.68 -17.56
C GLY A 17 -41.24 1.69 -16.49
N GLY A 18 -40.18 2.47 -16.74
CA GLY A 18 -39.82 3.57 -15.82
C GLY A 18 -38.38 4.08 -15.88
N LEU A 19 -37.64 3.88 -16.98
CA LEU A 19 -36.44 4.67 -17.26
C LEU A 19 -36.90 5.98 -17.89
N SER A 20 -36.85 7.07 -17.12
CA SER A 20 -36.64 8.47 -17.55
C SER A 20 -37.19 9.39 -16.45
N LEU A 21 -36.30 10.07 -15.74
CA LEU A 21 -36.46 11.39 -15.09
C LEU A 21 -35.63 11.45 -13.80
N PHE A 22 -34.31 11.39 -13.90
CA PHE A 22 -33.39 12.15 -13.04
C PHE A 22 -32.09 12.37 -13.82
N ALA A 23 -32.16 13.21 -14.86
CA ALA A 23 -30.98 13.91 -15.35
C ALA A 23 -30.70 15.06 -14.37
N GLY A 24 -30.28 14.71 -13.16
CA GLY A 24 -29.56 15.62 -12.27
C GLY A 24 -28.08 15.34 -12.50
N ARG A 25 -27.36 16.33 -13.02
CA ARG A 25 -25.90 16.30 -13.08
C ARG A 25 -25.39 16.00 -11.67
N THR A 26 -24.89 14.80 -11.44
CA THR A 26 -23.91 14.56 -10.39
C THR A 26 -22.65 15.27 -10.85
N GLU A 27 -22.37 16.42 -10.25
CA GLU A 27 -20.98 16.80 -10.06
C GLU A 27 -20.37 15.67 -9.24
N ALA A 28 -19.54 14.86 -9.90
CA ALA A 28 -18.67 13.92 -9.22
C ALA A 28 -17.68 14.76 -8.43
N SER A 29 -17.93 14.94 -7.13
CA SER A 29 -16.87 15.25 -6.18
C SER A 29 -16.01 13.99 -6.10
N ALA A 30 -14.97 13.97 -6.93
CA ALA A 30 -13.92 12.98 -6.88
C ALA A 30 -13.03 13.26 -5.66
N ASN A 31 -13.49 12.85 -4.47
CA ASN A 31 -12.60 12.73 -3.32
C ASN A 31 -12.03 11.31 -3.31
N SER A 32 -11.04 11.09 -4.17
CA SER A 32 -10.24 9.86 -4.21
C SER A 32 -8.78 10.13 -3.81
N ALA A 33 -8.53 11.11 -2.94
CA ALA A 33 -7.26 11.19 -2.24
C ALA A 33 -7.26 10.14 -1.10
N PRO A 34 -6.18 9.36 -0.91
CA PRO A 34 -6.11 8.42 0.20
C PRO A 34 -6.28 9.17 1.53
N ALA A 35 -7.00 8.58 2.49
CA ALA A 35 -7.23 9.15 3.82
C ALA A 35 -5.94 9.23 4.68
N TYR A 36 -4.84 8.76 4.12
CA TYR A 36 -3.52 8.62 4.72
C TYR A 36 -2.47 8.92 3.66
N TRP A 37 -1.52 9.79 3.98
CA TRP A 37 -0.35 10.05 3.15
C TRP A 37 0.90 9.70 3.95
N THR A 38 1.77 8.86 3.40
CA THR A 38 3.06 8.58 4.05
C THR A 38 4.05 9.69 3.78
N GLY A 39 4.63 10.18 4.88
CA GLY A 39 5.80 11.03 4.86
C GLY A 39 7.08 10.24 4.98
N THR A 40 8.17 10.98 5.04
CA THR A 40 9.52 10.51 5.23
C THR A 40 10.03 11.08 6.54
N ASP A 41 10.01 10.23 7.55
CA ASP A 41 10.40 10.59 8.90
C ASP A 41 11.89 10.92 9.00
N GLY A 42 12.23 11.75 9.98
CA GLY A 42 13.63 12.05 10.26
C GLY A 42 14.30 10.85 10.94
N SER A 43 15.61 10.81 10.96
CA SER A 43 16.31 9.69 11.57
C SER A 43 17.66 10.10 12.15
N GLY A 44 18.10 9.37 13.17
CA GLY A 44 19.40 9.57 13.80
C GLY A 44 20.54 9.09 12.92
N ILE A 45 21.74 9.61 13.21
CA ILE A 45 22.96 9.22 12.49
C ILE A 45 23.42 7.83 12.94
N VAL A 46 23.78 6.98 11.98
CA VAL A 46 24.50 5.73 12.23
C VAL A 46 25.98 5.94 11.94
N ALA A 47 26.84 5.67 12.92
CA ALA A 47 28.28 5.76 12.78
C ALA A 47 28.90 4.38 12.55
N VAL A 48 29.75 4.27 11.54
CA VAL A 48 30.54 3.07 11.24
C VAL A 48 32.01 3.36 11.53
N TYR A 49 32.64 2.45 12.27
CA TYR A 49 34.06 2.50 12.60
C TYR A 49 34.73 1.17 12.27
N ASP A 50 35.79 1.22 11.46
CA ASP A 50 36.50 0.02 10.99
C ASP A 50 37.15 -0.80 12.12
N GLY A 51 37.38 -0.19 13.29
CA GLY A 51 37.98 -0.84 14.45
C GLY A 51 37.00 -1.65 15.32
N GLY A 52 35.72 -1.75 14.95
CA GLY A 52 34.68 -2.41 15.73
C GLY A 52 33.79 -1.40 16.45
N ASP A 53 33.66 -1.52 17.77
CA ASP A 53 32.85 -0.58 18.57
C ASP A 53 33.39 0.85 18.45
N CYS A 54 32.49 1.82 18.21
CA CYS A 54 32.89 3.22 18.06
C CYS A 54 33.42 3.76 19.40
N PRO A 55 34.64 4.34 19.47
CA PRO A 55 35.20 4.88 20.70
C PRO A 55 34.77 6.31 21.02
N ILE A 56 33.96 6.93 20.15
CA ILE A 56 33.56 8.34 20.27
C ILE A 56 32.37 8.49 21.21
N GLU A 57 32.46 9.46 22.10
CA GLU A 57 31.43 9.82 23.06
C GLU A 57 30.63 11.02 22.53
N VAL A 58 29.31 11.02 22.72
CA VAL A 58 28.46 12.20 22.49
C VAL A 58 28.30 12.93 23.81
N LEU A 59 28.90 14.11 23.95
CA LEU A 59 28.77 14.92 25.17
C LEU A 59 27.38 15.55 25.26
N HIS A 60 26.92 16.10 24.15
CA HIS A 60 25.60 16.73 24.02
C HIS A 60 25.04 16.55 22.60
N GLU A 61 23.73 16.31 22.51
CA GLU A 61 22.98 16.40 21.26
C GLU A 61 21.90 17.48 21.38
N THR A 62 21.83 18.39 20.40
CA THR A 62 20.69 19.29 20.22
C THR A 62 19.94 18.95 18.94
N LEU A 63 18.71 18.44 19.10
CA LEU A 63 17.77 18.22 18.02
C LEU A 63 16.79 19.39 17.92
N THR A 64 16.75 20.07 16.78
CA THR A 64 15.81 21.16 16.51
C THR A 64 14.94 20.83 15.31
N PHE A 65 13.67 20.55 15.57
CA PHE A 65 12.61 20.41 14.57
C PHE A 65 12.01 21.79 14.32
N ARG A 66 12.26 22.36 13.15
CA ARG A 66 11.68 23.65 12.72
C ARG A 66 10.55 23.36 11.74
N ILE A 67 9.32 23.61 12.17
CA ILE A 67 8.09 23.29 11.43
C ILE A 67 7.26 24.58 11.25
N PRO A 68 7.64 25.45 10.29
CA PRO A 68 6.94 26.71 10.05
C PRO A 68 5.64 26.53 9.26
N ASP A 69 5.53 25.46 8.48
CA ASP A 69 4.42 25.12 7.61
C ASP A 69 4.13 23.61 7.68
N LEU A 70 2.88 23.24 7.42
CA LEU A 70 2.45 21.84 7.34
C LEU A 70 2.22 21.50 5.86
N PRO A 71 2.61 20.30 5.40
CA PRO A 71 2.45 19.93 4.01
C PRO A 71 0.97 19.91 3.62
N LEU A 72 0.73 20.09 2.32
CA LEU A 72 -0.59 20.15 1.72
C LEU A 72 -1.51 21.30 2.17
N MET A 73 -1.05 22.21 3.06
CA MET A 73 -1.80 23.42 3.40
C MET A 73 -1.70 24.49 2.30
N SER A 74 -0.51 24.64 1.73
CA SER A 74 -0.23 25.49 0.59
C SER A 74 0.75 24.76 -0.34
N MET A 75 0.35 24.49 -1.58
CA MET A 75 1.21 23.88 -2.61
C MET A 75 2.23 24.88 -3.18
N GLU A 76 2.60 25.92 -2.44
CA GLU A 76 3.52 26.96 -2.91
C GLU A 76 4.93 26.72 -2.38
N LYS A 77 5.05 26.29 -1.12
CA LYS A 77 6.32 26.05 -0.45
C LYS A 77 6.12 25.15 0.76
N TYR A 78 7.12 24.32 1.03
CA TYR A 78 7.26 23.55 2.25
C TYR A 78 8.73 23.63 2.72
N ASP A 79 9.00 24.00 3.98
CA ASP A 79 10.35 24.33 4.49
C ASP A 79 10.64 23.75 5.89
N SER A 80 9.87 22.74 6.28
CA SER A 80 10.10 22.03 7.54
C SER A 80 11.37 21.20 7.49
N ARG A 81 12.16 21.26 8.57
CA ARG A 81 13.48 20.64 8.65
C ARG A 81 13.85 20.25 10.08
N VAL A 82 14.76 19.28 10.20
CA VAL A 82 15.44 18.92 11.44
C VAL A 82 16.90 19.33 11.34
N THR A 83 17.43 19.88 12.43
CA THR A 83 18.86 20.08 12.62
C THR A 83 19.30 19.28 13.84
N ALA A 84 20.25 18.36 13.64
CA ALA A 84 20.87 17.56 14.67
C ALA A 84 22.31 18.00 14.87
N GLU A 85 22.62 18.55 16.04
CA GLU A 85 23.95 19.02 16.42
C GLU A 85 24.52 18.11 17.51
N TYR A 86 25.66 17.47 17.23
CA TYR A 86 26.36 16.56 18.13
C TYR A 86 27.68 17.18 18.56
N GLU A 87 27.90 17.31 19.86
CA GLU A 87 29.21 17.59 20.45
C GLU A 87 29.93 16.27 20.70
N LEU A 88 30.88 15.93 19.84
CA LEU A 88 31.62 14.67 19.87
C LEU A 88 32.93 14.83 20.63
N TYR A 89 33.31 13.81 21.40
CA TYR A 89 34.58 13.71 22.09
C TYR A 89 35.30 12.40 21.76
N ASN A 90 36.59 12.50 21.47
CA ASN A 90 37.46 11.35 21.26
C ASN A 90 38.36 11.13 22.49
N PRO A 91 38.10 10.12 23.33
CA PRO A 91 38.92 9.83 24.51
C PRO A 91 40.25 9.13 24.18
N THR A 92 40.47 8.73 22.93
CA THR A 92 41.64 7.93 22.53
C THR A 92 42.87 8.80 22.26
N GLU A 93 44.04 8.16 22.19
CA GLU A 93 45.32 8.83 21.88
C GLU A 93 45.56 9.02 20.38
N GLN A 94 44.61 8.64 19.52
CA GLN A 94 44.73 8.74 18.06
C GLN A 94 43.53 9.45 17.46
N ASP A 95 43.71 10.09 16.32
CA ASP A 95 42.60 10.63 15.56
C ASP A 95 41.69 9.49 15.10
N VAL A 96 40.38 9.68 15.23
CA VAL A 96 39.38 8.69 14.85
C VAL A 96 38.57 9.25 13.70
N THR A 97 38.59 8.55 12.57
CA THR A 97 37.74 8.84 11.41
C THR A 97 36.52 7.93 11.44
N LEU A 98 35.35 8.51 11.17
CA LEU A 98 34.08 7.83 11.11
C LEU A 98 33.42 8.08 9.75
N THR A 99 32.80 7.05 9.21
CA THR A 99 31.80 7.20 8.15
C THR A 99 30.42 7.22 8.80
N LEU A 100 29.63 8.23 8.48
CA LEU A 100 28.31 8.44 9.05
C LEU A 100 27.26 8.38 7.95
N PHE A 101 26.14 7.74 8.28
CA PHE A 101 24.99 7.64 7.41
C PHE A 101 23.80 8.31 8.09
N PHE A 102 23.28 9.35 7.46
CA PHE A 102 21.99 9.95 7.81
C PHE A 102 20.92 9.38 6.88
N PRO A 103 19.92 8.66 7.41
CA PRO A 103 18.85 8.11 6.58
C PRO A 103 17.97 9.24 6.04
N VAL A 104 18.00 9.42 4.72
CA VAL A 104 17.18 10.42 4.03
C VAL A 104 15.75 9.93 3.92
N GLY A 105 15.58 8.61 3.76
CA GLY A 105 14.28 7.95 3.65
C GLY A 105 13.83 7.84 2.19
N PHE A 106 12.52 7.96 1.97
CA PHE A 106 11.87 7.80 0.67
C PHE A 106 11.33 9.14 0.17
N ARG A 107 10.85 9.17 -1.07
CA ARG A 107 10.02 10.28 -1.55
C ARG A 107 8.64 10.21 -0.86
N PRO A 108 8.12 11.30 -0.28
CA PRO A 108 6.79 11.28 0.33
C PRO A 108 5.71 11.12 -0.75
N ASP A 109 4.61 10.43 -0.41
CA ASP A 109 3.53 10.11 -1.36
C ASP A 109 2.85 11.36 -1.96
N TYR A 110 2.96 12.49 -1.27
CA TYR A 110 2.42 13.76 -1.73
C TYR A 110 3.40 14.58 -2.60
N TYR A 111 4.57 14.06 -2.95
CA TYR A 111 5.52 14.75 -3.81
C TYR A 111 4.92 15.12 -5.18
N ASP A 112 4.20 14.18 -5.81
CA ASP A 112 3.62 14.41 -7.14
C ASP A 112 2.61 15.55 -7.13
N VAL A 113 1.87 15.68 -6.03
CA VAL A 113 0.92 16.79 -5.83
C VAL A 113 1.64 18.14 -5.86
N TYR A 114 2.82 18.24 -5.25
CA TYR A 114 3.62 19.46 -5.30
C TYR A 114 4.11 19.75 -6.72
N GLN A 115 4.65 18.73 -7.41
CA GLN A 115 5.15 18.87 -8.79
C GLN A 115 4.05 19.31 -9.78
N GLU A 116 2.86 18.70 -9.70
CA GLU A 116 1.71 19.06 -10.54
C GLU A 116 1.27 20.53 -10.33
N ASN A 117 1.50 21.07 -9.14
CA ASN A 117 1.20 22.47 -8.80
C ASN A 117 2.37 23.43 -9.06
N GLY A 118 3.46 22.94 -9.66
CA GLY A 118 4.63 23.75 -9.99
C GLY A 118 5.47 24.16 -8.78
N ALA A 119 5.35 23.45 -7.67
CA ALA A 119 6.19 23.62 -6.48
C ALA A 119 7.10 22.41 -6.29
N ALA A 120 8.30 22.66 -5.76
CA ALA A 120 9.24 21.62 -5.40
C ALA A 120 9.21 21.39 -3.88
N LEU A 121 9.23 20.13 -3.48
CA LEU A 121 9.62 19.78 -2.12
C LEU A 121 11.15 19.94 -1.96
N PRO A 122 11.65 20.22 -0.75
CA PRO A 122 13.09 20.33 -0.49
C PRO A 122 13.90 19.08 -0.94
N GLY A 123 14.79 19.25 -1.91
CA GLY A 123 15.60 18.16 -2.45
C GLY A 123 16.93 18.00 -1.73
N ALA A 124 17.94 17.50 -2.45
CA ALA A 124 19.31 17.38 -1.95
C ALA A 124 19.93 18.70 -1.46
N ASP A 125 19.55 19.82 -2.06
CA ASP A 125 20.05 21.16 -1.72
C ASP A 125 19.61 21.64 -0.32
N ALA A 126 18.58 21.00 0.25
CA ALA A 126 18.14 21.23 1.62
C ALA A 126 18.92 20.42 2.66
N TYR A 127 19.75 19.46 2.23
CA TYR A 127 20.66 18.71 3.09
C TYR A 127 21.98 19.46 3.23
N SER A 128 22.48 19.54 4.47
CA SER A 128 23.80 20.11 4.72
C SER A 128 24.43 19.48 5.95
N VAL A 129 25.73 19.26 5.89
CA VAL A 129 26.53 18.81 7.03
C VAL A 129 27.65 19.82 7.26
N THR A 130 27.74 20.34 8.47
CA THR A 130 28.83 21.25 8.88
C THR A 130 29.59 20.69 10.06
N LEU A 131 30.91 20.79 10.01
CA LEU A 131 31.82 20.36 11.05
C LEU A 131 32.47 21.60 11.66
N THR A 132 32.39 21.75 12.98
CA THR A 132 33.02 22.85 13.71
C THR A 132 34.10 22.32 14.64
N GLN A 133 35.34 22.81 14.47
CA GLN A 133 36.48 22.45 15.30
C GLN A 133 37.24 23.72 15.67
N ASP A 134 37.52 23.92 16.96
CA ASP A 134 38.25 25.10 17.46
C ASP A 134 37.68 26.46 16.99
N GLY A 135 36.36 26.51 16.73
CA GLY A 135 35.66 27.70 16.24
C GLY A 135 35.72 27.90 14.72
N GLU A 136 36.43 27.05 13.98
CA GLU A 136 36.39 27.03 12.51
C GLU A 136 35.27 26.10 12.02
N VAL A 137 34.44 26.61 11.11
CA VAL A 137 33.33 25.88 10.51
C VAL A 137 33.70 25.50 9.08
N ARG A 138 33.46 24.25 8.71
CA ARG A 138 33.62 23.73 7.35
C ARG A 138 32.41 22.89 6.95
N ASP A 139 32.04 22.95 5.68
CA ASP A 139 31.06 22.01 5.11
C ASP A 139 31.74 20.65 4.91
N ALA A 140 31.02 19.56 5.19
CA ALA A 140 31.47 18.22 4.85
C ALA A 140 31.03 17.87 3.42
N ASP A 141 31.86 17.09 2.74
CA ASP A 141 31.49 16.50 1.46
C ASP A 141 30.46 15.38 1.73
N ILE A 142 29.26 15.55 1.17
CA ILE A 142 28.16 14.58 1.29
C ILE A 142 28.00 13.79 -0.01
N THR A 143 27.65 12.51 0.10
CA THR A 143 27.29 11.65 -1.03
C THR A 143 25.96 10.96 -0.74
N PHE A 144 25.07 10.91 -1.72
CA PHE A 144 23.83 10.16 -1.60
C PHE A 144 24.01 8.71 -2.05
N ARG A 145 23.57 7.76 -1.21
CA ARG A 145 23.69 6.31 -1.42
C ARG A 145 22.32 5.65 -1.36
N HIS A 146 22.17 4.50 -2.00
CA HIS A 146 20.90 3.78 -2.06
C HIS A 146 21.02 2.35 -1.52
N THR A 147 20.00 1.87 -0.82
CA THR A 147 19.85 0.44 -0.47
C THR A 147 18.45 -0.06 -0.74
N TYR A 148 18.31 -1.36 -1.00
CA TYR A 148 17.01 -1.99 -1.16
C TYR A 148 16.28 -2.13 0.18
N SER A 149 15.03 -1.68 0.23
CA SER A 149 14.21 -1.69 1.46
C SER A 149 13.11 -2.75 1.50
N GLY A 150 12.75 -3.33 0.36
CA GLY A 150 11.64 -4.28 0.27
C GLY A 150 10.23 -3.71 0.40
N ASN A 151 10.06 -2.41 0.65
CA ASN A 151 8.73 -1.80 0.79
C ASN A 151 8.64 -0.48 0.02
N ARG A 152 7.44 -0.15 -0.48
CA ARG A 152 7.13 1.19 -0.98
C ARG A 152 6.83 2.08 0.22
N GLY A 153 7.83 2.84 0.61
CA GLY A 153 7.73 3.82 1.70
C GLY A 153 8.32 3.35 3.02
N PHE A 154 8.65 4.34 3.85
CA PHE A 154 9.24 4.13 5.15
C PHE A 154 8.22 3.63 6.16
N ARG A 155 8.54 2.53 6.85
CA ARG A 155 7.81 2.08 8.04
C ARG A 155 8.76 2.14 9.21
N PHE A 156 8.66 3.22 9.98
CA PHE A 156 9.54 3.50 11.12
C PHE A 156 9.67 2.33 12.08
N ASP A 157 8.58 1.60 12.34
CA ASP A 157 8.52 0.46 13.26
C ASP A 157 9.12 -0.85 12.72
N GLN A 158 9.42 -0.90 11.42
CA GLN A 158 9.80 -2.13 10.72
C GLN A 158 11.18 -2.04 10.04
N TYR A 159 11.82 -0.87 10.06
CA TYR A 159 13.07 -0.65 9.35
C TYR A 159 14.30 -0.95 10.22
N ASP A 160 15.07 -1.97 9.84
CA ASP A 160 16.34 -2.28 10.48
C ASP A 160 17.46 -1.39 9.93
N LEU A 161 17.68 -0.25 10.59
CA LEU A 161 18.56 0.79 10.08
C LEU A 161 20.02 0.34 9.90
N VAL A 162 20.54 -0.44 10.84
CA VAL A 162 21.97 -0.79 10.87
C VAL A 162 22.31 -1.89 9.88
N ASN A 163 21.43 -2.88 9.73
CA ASN A 163 21.64 -3.93 8.73
C ASN A 163 21.30 -3.48 7.30
N SER A 164 20.75 -2.27 7.13
CA SER A 164 20.37 -1.70 5.83
C SER A 164 21.33 -0.62 5.32
N LEU A 165 22.49 -0.45 5.96
CA LEU A 165 23.48 0.54 5.54
C LEU A 165 24.07 0.23 4.15
N PRO A 166 24.42 1.24 3.35
CA PRO A 166 25.15 1.06 2.10
C PRO A 166 26.46 0.29 2.31
N SER A 167 26.81 -0.55 1.32
CA SER A 167 28.08 -1.27 1.29
C SER A 167 29.02 -0.66 0.24
N ASP A 168 30.32 -0.64 0.53
CA ASP A 168 31.36 -0.22 -0.41
C ASP A 168 31.87 -1.37 -1.29
N THR A 169 31.25 -2.54 -1.19
CA THR A 169 31.60 -3.72 -1.98
C THR A 169 30.38 -4.31 -2.65
N LEU A 170 30.59 -4.96 -3.80
CA LEU A 170 29.54 -5.74 -4.44
C LEU A 170 29.16 -6.90 -3.52
N THR A 171 27.87 -7.04 -3.27
CA THR A 171 27.35 -8.22 -2.57
C THR A 171 27.54 -9.48 -3.43
N ASP A 172 27.96 -10.56 -2.79
CA ASP A 172 28.08 -11.90 -3.41
C ASP A 172 27.04 -12.88 -2.83
N GLU A 173 25.97 -12.34 -2.22
CA GLU A 173 24.83 -13.16 -1.82
C GLU A 173 24.28 -13.94 -3.02
N GLY A 174 23.94 -15.22 -2.80
CA GLY A 174 23.48 -16.10 -3.88
C GLY A 174 24.51 -16.39 -4.98
N SER A 175 25.74 -15.87 -4.87
CA SER A 175 26.79 -15.94 -5.89
C SER A 175 26.35 -15.41 -7.27
N TYR A 176 25.42 -14.45 -7.31
CA TYR A 176 24.87 -13.91 -8.56
C TYR A 176 25.96 -13.33 -9.48
N GLY A 177 26.99 -12.69 -8.92
CA GLY A 177 28.07 -12.07 -9.70
C GLY A 177 28.90 -13.05 -10.53
N GLN A 178 28.79 -14.36 -10.26
CA GLN A 178 29.47 -15.42 -11.00
C GLN A 178 28.55 -16.12 -12.02
N GLN A 179 27.28 -15.72 -12.08
CA GLN A 179 26.28 -16.38 -12.93
C GLN A 179 26.20 -15.71 -14.30
N ASP A 180 25.93 -16.53 -15.30
CA ASP A 180 25.51 -16.07 -16.62
C ASP A 180 23.99 -15.87 -16.63
N VAL A 181 23.54 -14.95 -17.47
CA VAL A 181 22.14 -14.68 -17.77
C VAL A 181 21.89 -15.01 -19.22
N THR A 182 20.98 -15.95 -19.47
CA THR A 182 20.51 -16.26 -20.82
C THR A 182 19.18 -15.57 -21.08
N ARG A 183 19.17 -14.68 -22.08
CA ARG A 183 17.96 -14.00 -22.58
C ARG A 183 17.32 -14.83 -23.69
N TYR A 184 16.01 -15.07 -23.57
CA TYR A 184 15.14 -15.71 -24.56
C TYR A 184 14.15 -14.68 -25.07
N SER A 185 14.32 -14.20 -26.30
CA SER A 185 13.39 -13.26 -26.95
C SER A 185 12.46 -13.99 -27.91
N TYR A 186 11.16 -13.74 -27.81
CA TYR A 186 10.11 -14.25 -28.71
C TYR A 186 9.34 -13.10 -29.36
N THR A 187 9.10 -13.17 -30.66
CA THR A 187 8.07 -12.34 -31.30
C THR A 187 6.73 -13.06 -31.22
N VAL A 188 5.76 -12.46 -30.51
CA VAL A 188 4.43 -13.02 -30.28
C VAL A 188 3.39 -12.11 -30.92
N THR A 189 2.42 -12.70 -31.62
CA THR A 189 1.24 -11.96 -32.11
C THR A 189 -0.04 -12.60 -31.62
N ALA A 190 -0.81 -11.80 -30.90
CA ALA A 190 -2.14 -12.12 -30.44
C ALA A 190 -3.15 -12.03 -31.59
N PRO A 191 -4.08 -12.99 -31.69
CA PRO A 191 -5.27 -12.85 -32.53
C PRO A 191 -6.17 -11.68 -32.08
N LYS A 192 -7.23 -11.40 -32.85
CA LYS A 192 -8.19 -10.31 -32.58
C LYS A 192 -9.54 -10.79 -32.06
N ASP A 193 -9.70 -12.09 -31.80
CA ASP A 193 -10.98 -12.72 -31.51
C ASP A 193 -11.34 -12.78 -30.02
N ALA A 194 -10.44 -12.35 -29.14
CA ALA A 194 -10.66 -12.17 -27.71
C ALA A 194 -10.08 -10.83 -27.23
N ASP A 195 -10.49 -10.39 -26.04
CA ASP A 195 -10.12 -9.08 -25.48
C ASP A 195 -8.64 -9.03 -25.03
N SER A 196 -8.10 -10.15 -24.54
CA SER A 196 -6.71 -10.26 -24.10
C SER A 196 -6.17 -11.67 -24.30
N TYR A 197 -4.85 -11.79 -24.28
CA TYR A 197 -4.11 -13.05 -24.40
C TYR A 197 -2.95 -13.08 -23.41
N THR A 198 -2.49 -14.28 -23.09
CA THR A 198 -1.31 -14.50 -22.26
C THR A 198 -0.35 -15.41 -23.01
N PHE A 199 0.87 -14.93 -23.29
CA PHE A 199 1.97 -15.78 -23.73
C PHE A 199 2.60 -16.45 -22.51
N CYS A 200 2.80 -17.76 -22.56
CA CYS A 200 3.36 -18.55 -21.47
C CYS A 200 4.70 -19.15 -21.88
N PHE A 201 5.72 -18.87 -21.09
CA PHE A 201 7.01 -19.52 -21.09
C PHE A 201 7.03 -20.54 -19.95
N ILE A 202 6.84 -21.81 -20.32
CA ILE A 202 6.80 -22.95 -19.39
C ILE A 202 8.17 -23.57 -19.39
N TYR A 203 8.71 -23.82 -18.20
CA TYR A 203 10.06 -24.37 -18.06
C TYR A 203 10.13 -25.45 -16.99
N ASP A 204 11.10 -26.33 -17.12
CA ASP A 204 11.53 -27.26 -16.07
C ASP A 204 12.99 -26.94 -15.73
N CYS A 205 13.29 -26.59 -14.48
CA CYS A 205 14.63 -26.20 -14.05
C CYS A 205 14.96 -26.72 -12.65
N ASN A 206 16.24 -26.64 -12.25
CA ASN A 206 16.61 -26.79 -10.84
C ASN A 206 16.47 -25.43 -10.15
N PRO A 207 15.49 -25.23 -9.25
CA PRO A 207 15.22 -23.91 -8.65
C PRO A 207 16.35 -23.43 -7.72
N ARG A 208 17.34 -24.28 -7.41
CA ARG A 208 18.55 -23.89 -6.67
C ARG A 208 19.69 -23.39 -7.57
N LYS A 209 19.55 -23.53 -8.88
CA LYS A 209 20.60 -23.23 -9.86
C LYS A 209 20.15 -22.33 -10.99
N THR A 210 18.84 -22.22 -11.20
CA THR A 210 18.26 -21.36 -12.23
C THR A 210 17.12 -20.57 -11.62
N GLN A 211 17.20 -19.25 -11.72
CA GLN A 211 16.09 -18.34 -11.46
C GLN A 211 15.60 -17.79 -12.79
N VAL A 212 14.28 -17.86 -13.02
CA VAL A 212 13.67 -17.28 -14.23
C VAL A 212 13.06 -15.93 -13.86
N ILE A 213 13.38 -14.91 -14.66
CA ILE A 213 12.90 -13.53 -14.54
C ILE A 213 12.18 -13.17 -15.84
N CYS A 214 11.10 -12.38 -15.76
CA CYS A 214 10.37 -11.90 -16.93
C CYS A 214 9.92 -10.44 -16.76
N GLU A 215 9.79 -9.74 -17.89
CA GLU A 215 9.38 -8.32 -17.95
C GLU A 215 7.95 -8.08 -17.45
N SER A 216 7.10 -9.11 -17.47
CA SER A 216 5.70 -8.96 -17.08
C SER A 216 5.25 -10.12 -16.20
N GLY A 217 4.51 -9.82 -15.13
CA GLY A 217 3.80 -10.81 -14.31
C GLY A 217 4.65 -11.77 -13.47
N ILE A 218 3.95 -12.68 -12.77
CA ILE A 218 4.46 -13.53 -11.70
C ILE A 218 5.26 -14.70 -12.29
N THR A 219 6.49 -14.89 -11.79
CA THR A 219 7.27 -16.11 -11.98
C THR A 219 6.98 -17.07 -10.83
N GLY A 220 6.24 -18.14 -11.10
CA GLY A 220 5.99 -19.20 -10.13
C GLY A 220 6.75 -20.45 -10.53
N THR A 221 7.75 -20.87 -9.75
CA THR A 221 8.39 -22.18 -9.88
C THR A 221 7.96 -23.07 -8.72
N THR A 222 7.36 -24.21 -9.01
CA THR A 222 7.01 -25.20 -7.99
C THR A 222 8.26 -25.92 -7.47
N ASN A 223 8.17 -26.53 -6.29
CA ASN A 223 9.31 -27.20 -5.64
C ASN A 223 9.92 -28.35 -6.46
N ASP A 224 9.19 -28.90 -7.42
CA ASP A 224 9.63 -29.93 -8.37
C ASP A 224 10.37 -29.34 -9.59
N GLY A 225 10.54 -28.02 -9.66
CA GLY A 225 11.32 -27.34 -10.69
C GLY A 225 10.53 -26.89 -11.91
N ARG A 226 9.25 -27.25 -12.00
CA ARG A 226 8.37 -26.78 -13.07
C ARG A 226 7.94 -25.35 -12.80
N GLY A 227 8.01 -24.48 -13.78
CA GLY A 227 7.57 -23.10 -13.64
C GLY A 227 6.86 -22.57 -14.86
N ILE A 228 6.17 -21.45 -14.64
CA ILE A 228 5.53 -20.67 -15.69
C ILE A 228 5.84 -19.20 -15.47
N ALA A 229 6.44 -18.60 -16.48
CA ALA A 229 6.52 -17.16 -16.64
C ALA A 229 5.57 -16.77 -17.77
N TYR A 230 4.99 -15.58 -17.74
CA TYR A 230 4.01 -15.22 -18.76
C TYR A 230 4.03 -13.74 -19.08
N ALA A 231 3.47 -13.37 -20.23
CA ALA A 231 3.36 -12.00 -20.66
C ALA A 231 1.97 -11.69 -21.22
N TYR A 232 1.37 -10.57 -20.82
CA TYR A 232 0.00 -10.21 -21.20
C TYR A 232 -0.07 -9.40 -22.48
N LEU A 233 -0.75 -9.90 -23.51
CA LEU A 233 -0.95 -9.19 -24.77
C LEU A 233 -2.39 -8.71 -24.92
N SER A 234 -2.55 -7.54 -25.52
CA SER A 234 -3.82 -7.01 -26.01
C SER A 234 -4.26 -7.70 -27.30
N ALA A 235 -5.55 -7.65 -27.59
CA ALA A 235 -6.11 -8.17 -28.83
C ALA A 235 -5.42 -7.58 -30.08
N GLY A 236 -4.91 -8.44 -30.96
CA GLY A 236 -4.24 -8.05 -32.20
C GLY A 236 -2.84 -7.47 -32.05
N GLU A 237 -2.29 -7.44 -30.83
CA GLU A 237 -0.95 -6.93 -30.55
C GLU A 237 0.13 -7.86 -31.11
N THR A 238 1.16 -7.28 -31.73
CA THR A 238 2.42 -7.96 -32.04
C THR A 238 3.52 -7.30 -31.22
N ARG A 239 4.27 -8.07 -30.45
CA ARG A 239 5.38 -7.55 -29.64
C ARG A 239 6.51 -8.56 -29.46
N GLU A 240 7.69 -8.05 -29.11
CA GLU A 240 8.76 -8.86 -28.53
C GLU A 240 8.45 -9.09 -27.05
N VAL A 241 8.66 -10.32 -26.58
CA VAL A 241 8.57 -10.71 -25.18
C VAL A 241 9.88 -11.36 -24.79
N THR A 242 10.49 -10.90 -23.69
CA THR A 242 11.74 -11.48 -23.21
C THR A 242 11.61 -12.18 -21.86
N PHE A 243 12.40 -13.24 -21.70
CA PHE A 243 12.57 -14.01 -20.47
C PHE A 243 14.05 -14.20 -20.21
N TYR A 244 14.45 -14.21 -18.95
CA TYR A 244 15.84 -14.34 -18.53
C TYR A 244 15.98 -15.55 -17.62
N ALA A 245 16.95 -16.41 -17.89
CA ALA A 245 17.39 -17.45 -16.95
C ALA A 245 18.74 -17.04 -16.36
N VAL A 246 18.76 -16.76 -15.06
CA VAL A 246 19.96 -16.48 -14.28
C VAL A 246 20.49 -17.81 -13.74
N GLY A 247 21.75 -18.15 -14.06
CA GLY A 247 22.38 -19.41 -13.67
C GLY A 247 22.42 -20.45 -14.80
N GLU A 248 21.99 -21.69 -14.55
CA GLU A 248 22.02 -22.74 -15.58
C GLU A 248 21.06 -22.38 -16.74
N GLN A 249 21.59 -22.41 -17.97
CA GLN A 249 20.85 -22.19 -19.20
C GLN A 249 19.75 -23.25 -19.38
N LEU A 250 18.58 -22.79 -19.82
CA LEU A 250 17.45 -23.63 -20.21
C LEU A 250 17.54 -23.94 -21.71
N SER A 251 17.15 -25.15 -22.10
CA SER A 251 17.21 -25.58 -23.50
C SER A 251 16.12 -26.61 -23.77
N SER A 252 15.79 -26.85 -25.04
CA SER A 252 14.86 -27.94 -25.40
C SER A 252 15.38 -29.28 -24.86
N PRO A 253 14.53 -30.11 -24.22
CA PRO A 253 13.07 -30.04 -24.15
C PRO A 253 12.51 -29.29 -22.92
N ASP A 254 13.35 -28.66 -22.11
CA ASP A 254 13.00 -28.04 -20.82
C ASP A 254 12.24 -26.71 -20.96
N ILE A 255 12.05 -26.23 -22.19
CA ILE A 255 11.27 -25.02 -22.50
C ILE A 255 10.09 -25.40 -23.41
N GLN A 256 8.90 -24.92 -23.06
CA GLN A 256 7.70 -24.98 -23.88
C GLN A 256 7.03 -23.61 -23.90
N THR A 257 6.45 -23.25 -25.05
CA THR A 257 5.71 -21.99 -25.18
C THR A 257 4.27 -22.24 -25.55
N LYS A 258 3.38 -21.40 -25.03
CA LYS A 258 1.94 -21.46 -25.30
C LYS A 258 1.36 -20.06 -25.41
N LEU A 259 0.30 -19.91 -26.19
CA LEU A 259 -0.51 -18.68 -26.20
C LEU A 259 -1.90 -19.06 -25.73
N CYS A 260 -2.39 -18.38 -24.70
CA CYS A 260 -3.68 -18.67 -24.09
C CYS A 260 -4.62 -17.45 -24.12
N VAL A 261 -5.93 -17.67 -24.10
CA VAL A 261 -6.96 -16.64 -24.15
C VAL A 261 -7.23 -16.07 -22.75
N GLY A 262 -7.22 -14.75 -22.61
CA GLY A 262 -7.49 -14.07 -21.34
C GLY A 262 -6.26 -13.96 -20.45
N TRP A 263 -6.50 -13.79 -19.15
CA TRP A 263 -5.47 -13.55 -18.14
C TRP A 263 -4.99 -14.84 -17.48
N GLY A 264 -3.67 -15.07 -17.52
CA GLY A 264 -3.00 -16.14 -16.77
C GLY A 264 -2.81 -17.44 -17.55
N GLY A 265 -1.83 -18.24 -17.13
CA GLY A 265 -1.33 -19.40 -17.91
C GLY A 265 -2.13 -20.71 -17.80
N TYR A 266 -3.27 -20.72 -17.11
CA TYR A 266 -4.18 -21.88 -17.00
C TYR A 266 -5.41 -21.77 -17.90
N SER A 267 -5.43 -20.76 -18.77
CA SER A 267 -6.53 -20.49 -19.69
C SER A 267 -6.48 -21.38 -20.94
N GLU A 268 -7.57 -21.38 -21.72
CA GLU A 268 -7.67 -22.16 -22.96
C GLU A 268 -6.63 -21.69 -23.98
N GLU A 269 -5.96 -22.63 -24.67
CA GLU A 269 -5.00 -22.30 -25.72
C GLU A 269 -5.71 -21.55 -26.87
N ALA A 270 -5.06 -20.49 -27.36
CA ALA A 270 -5.62 -19.64 -28.40
C ALA A 270 -5.69 -20.36 -29.75
N ASN A 271 -6.81 -20.19 -30.45
CA ASN A 271 -6.96 -20.67 -31.82
C ASN A 271 -6.35 -19.66 -32.79
N GLY A 272 -5.06 -19.83 -33.08
CA GLY A 272 -4.29 -18.94 -33.97
C GLY A 272 -3.35 -18.02 -33.21
N GLY A 273 -2.75 -17.08 -33.94
CA GLY A 273 -1.59 -16.33 -33.46
C GLY A 273 -0.29 -17.02 -33.88
N TRP A 274 0.82 -16.31 -33.73
CA TRP A 274 2.12 -16.83 -34.12
C TRP A 274 3.18 -16.44 -33.10
N VAL A 275 4.00 -17.44 -32.75
CA VAL A 275 5.21 -17.29 -31.94
C VAL A 275 6.37 -17.62 -32.88
N SER A 276 7.28 -16.67 -33.05
CA SER A 276 8.41 -16.84 -33.95
C SER A 276 9.66 -16.19 -33.39
N VAL A 277 10.82 -16.69 -33.82
CA VAL A 277 12.15 -16.25 -33.43
C VAL A 277 12.39 -16.44 -31.95
N LEU A 278 13.20 -17.45 -31.61
CA LEU A 278 13.87 -17.51 -30.32
C LEU A 278 15.30 -17.03 -30.56
N THR A 279 15.65 -15.86 -30.02
CA THR A 279 17.06 -15.45 -29.95
C THR A 279 17.56 -15.74 -28.55
N GLU A 280 18.66 -16.49 -28.48
CA GLU A 280 19.39 -16.77 -27.24
C GLU A 280 20.65 -15.91 -27.22
N LYS A 281 20.77 -15.08 -26.18
CA LYS A 281 21.97 -14.30 -25.93
C LYS A 281 22.38 -14.50 -24.49
N THR A 282 23.65 -14.82 -24.27
CA THR A 282 24.24 -14.94 -22.94
C THR A 282 25.07 -13.70 -22.63
N GLN A 283 24.95 -13.20 -21.42
CA GLN A 283 25.80 -12.16 -20.84
C GLN A 283 26.03 -12.47 -19.36
N ASN A 284 27.03 -11.85 -18.73
CA ASN A 284 27.21 -12.02 -17.29
C ASN A 284 26.09 -11.26 -16.53
N PHE A 285 25.84 -11.66 -15.29
CA PHE A 285 24.81 -11.03 -14.46
C PHE A 285 25.04 -9.54 -14.21
N PHE A 286 26.28 -9.10 -14.07
CA PHE A 286 26.59 -7.69 -13.84
C PHE A 286 26.16 -6.79 -15.01
N ASP A 287 26.54 -7.15 -16.24
CA ASP A 287 26.16 -6.44 -17.46
C ASP A 287 24.64 -6.45 -17.66
N PHE A 288 23.97 -7.54 -17.27
CA PHE A 288 22.51 -7.61 -17.27
C PHE A 288 21.89 -6.63 -16.28
N VAL A 289 22.39 -6.53 -15.06
CA VAL A 289 21.84 -5.58 -14.08
C VAL A 289 22.10 -4.12 -14.49
N GLU A 290 23.29 -3.83 -15.03
CA GLU A 290 23.65 -2.50 -15.52
C GLU A 290 22.79 -2.05 -16.71
N GLU A 291 22.36 -2.98 -17.57
CA GLU A 291 21.47 -2.69 -18.72
C GLU A 291 20.14 -2.04 -18.28
N PHE A 292 19.68 -2.32 -17.06
CA PHE A 292 18.43 -1.80 -16.50
C PHE A 292 18.64 -0.71 -15.44
N ARG A 293 19.87 -0.22 -15.26
CA ARG A 293 20.11 0.88 -14.32
C ARG A 293 19.44 2.16 -14.85
N PRO A 294 18.67 2.88 -14.03
CA PRO A 294 18.03 4.11 -14.46
C PRO A 294 19.05 5.16 -14.92
N ASP A 295 18.81 5.74 -16.10
CA ASP A 295 19.60 6.84 -16.64
C ASP A 295 19.20 8.20 -16.03
N GLU A 296 17.99 8.31 -15.49
CA GLU A 296 17.46 9.57 -14.95
C GLU A 296 18.08 9.91 -13.58
N GLU A 297 18.73 11.06 -13.52
CA GLU A 297 19.13 11.69 -12.26
C GLU A 297 17.91 12.39 -11.65
N ASN A 298 17.65 12.16 -10.37
CA ASN A 298 16.69 12.96 -9.59
C ASN A 298 17.44 14.08 -8.83
N GLU A 299 16.75 14.86 -8.01
CA GLU A 299 17.40 15.91 -7.20
C GLU A 299 18.52 15.41 -6.28
N TYR A 300 18.57 14.11 -5.95
CA TYR A 300 19.60 13.43 -5.16
C TYR A 300 20.68 12.75 -6.01
N GLY A 301 20.64 12.92 -7.33
CA GLY A 301 21.52 12.27 -8.30
C GLY A 301 20.97 10.94 -8.82
N GLY A 302 21.77 10.26 -9.64
CA GLY A 302 21.46 8.92 -10.13
C GLY A 302 21.90 7.84 -9.14
N VAL A 303 21.23 6.67 -9.17
CA VAL A 303 21.67 5.51 -8.40
C VAL A 303 23.02 5.04 -8.95
N SER A 304 24.02 4.90 -8.07
CA SER A 304 25.34 4.43 -8.47
C SER A 304 25.29 2.98 -8.98
N GLN A 305 26.23 2.60 -9.85
CA GLN A 305 26.34 1.23 -10.34
C GLN A 305 26.45 0.20 -9.20
N LEU A 306 27.22 0.54 -8.16
CA LEU A 306 27.41 -0.30 -6.99
C LEU A 306 26.10 -0.48 -6.21
N ASP A 307 25.43 0.62 -5.87
CA ASP A 307 24.20 0.59 -5.09
C ASP A 307 23.06 -0.08 -5.86
N TRP A 308 22.98 0.17 -7.17
CA TRP A 308 22.01 -0.47 -8.06
C TRP A 308 22.21 -1.98 -8.10
N TYR A 309 23.45 -2.45 -8.32
CA TYR A 309 23.76 -3.87 -8.32
C TYR A 309 23.39 -4.52 -6.98
N ASN A 310 23.80 -3.91 -5.87
CA ASN A 310 23.52 -4.43 -4.53
C ASN A 310 22.02 -4.47 -4.24
N ALA A 311 21.27 -3.46 -4.68
CA ALA A 311 19.83 -3.41 -4.51
C ALA A 311 19.11 -4.51 -5.31
N VAL A 312 19.51 -4.75 -6.57
CA VAL A 312 18.93 -5.83 -7.40
C VAL A 312 19.23 -7.20 -6.80
N VAL A 313 20.45 -7.45 -6.31
CA VAL A 313 20.77 -8.73 -5.65
C VAL A 313 19.96 -8.90 -4.37
N ALA A 314 19.88 -7.87 -3.50
CA ALA A 314 19.07 -7.94 -2.28
C ALA A 314 17.60 -8.22 -2.58
N MET A 315 17.04 -7.56 -3.61
CA MET A 315 15.68 -7.80 -4.09
C MET A 315 15.48 -9.24 -4.56
N LEU A 316 16.35 -9.77 -5.43
CA LEU A 316 16.24 -11.16 -5.90
C LEU A 316 16.40 -12.18 -4.77
N THR A 317 17.31 -11.93 -3.82
CA THR A 317 17.53 -12.80 -2.65
C THR A 317 16.33 -12.81 -1.71
N SER A 318 15.59 -11.69 -1.59
CA SER A 318 14.37 -11.61 -0.78
C SER A 318 13.20 -12.43 -1.34
N GLY A 319 13.31 -12.90 -2.58
CA GLY A 319 12.26 -13.64 -3.29
C GLY A 319 11.25 -12.75 -4.00
N GLU A 320 11.49 -11.44 -4.03
CA GLU A 320 10.69 -10.49 -4.79
C GLU A 320 10.84 -10.69 -6.30
N SER A 321 9.81 -10.27 -7.04
CA SER A 321 9.76 -10.51 -8.48
C SER A 321 10.82 -9.68 -9.20
N GLY A 322 11.63 -10.33 -10.04
CA GLY A 322 12.59 -9.62 -10.90
C GLY A 322 11.94 -8.68 -11.91
N ALA A 323 10.61 -8.74 -12.10
CA ALA A 323 9.87 -7.74 -12.88
C ALA A 323 10.02 -6.30 -12.32
N LEU A 324 10.33 -6.14 -11.02
CA LEU A 324 10.45 -4.83 -10.37
C LEU A 324 11.58 -3.96 -10.92
N PHE A 325 12.72 -4.54 -11.32
CA PHE A 325 13.83 -3.76 -11.88
C PHE A 325 13.89 -3.79 -13.41
N LEU A 326 13.07 -4.63 -14.06
CA LEU A 326 12.93 -4.66 -15.51
C LEU A 326 11.84 -3.71 -16.03
N SER A 327 10.94 -3.26 -15.17
CA SER A 327 9.77 -2.47 -15.55
C SER A 327 10.00 -0.97 -15.35
N ASP A 328 9.68 -0.20 -16.39
CA ASP A 328 9.61 1.27 -16.31
C ASP A 328 8.40 1.74 -15.49
N ASP A 329 7.32 0.94 -15.43
CA ASP A 329 6.05 1.29 -14.77
C ASP A 329 6.04 0.99 -13.26
N LEU A 330 6.91 0.09 -12.79
CA LEU A 330 7.04 -0.30 -11.38
C LEU A 330 8.52 -0.27 -10.97
N PRO A 331 9.20 0.89 -11.08
CA PRO A 331 10.64 0.94 -10.99
C PRO A 331 11.10 0.54 -9.60
N LEU A 332 12.16 -0.27 -9.54
CA LEU A 332 12.86 -0.63 -8.30
C LEU A 332 13.24 0.62 -7.46
N LEU A 333 13.38 1.79 -8.10
CA LEU A 333 13.62 3.09 -7.45
C LEU A 333 12.64 3.37 -6.30
N ASP A 334 11.36 3.01 -6.42
CA ASP A 334 10.34 3.24 -5.39
C ASP A 334 10.57 2.40 -4.11
N TYR A 335 11.48 1.42 -4.18
CA TYR A 335 11.85 0.52 -3.10
C TYR A 335 13.26 0.79 -2.58
N LEU A 336 13.92 1.86 -3.04
CA LEU A 336 15.24 2.24 -2.57
C LEU A 336 15.14 3.23 -1.41
N MET A 337 15.81 2.88 -0.32
CA MET A 337 16.11 3.79 0.78
C MET A 337 17.26 4.70 0.38
N LEU A 338 17.09 6.00 0.56
CA LEU A 338 18.15 6.98 0.35
C LEU A 338 18.91 7.27 1.65
N TRP A 339 20.23 7.42 1.53
CA TRP A 339 21.15 7.72 2.63
C TRP A 339 22.04 8.89 2.25
N CYS A 340 22.31 9.78 3.19
CA CYS A 340 23.34 10.79 3.10
C CYS A 340 24.58 10.28 3.84
N GLU A 341 25.61 9.92 3.09
CA GLU A 341 26.92 9.49 3.58
C GLU A 341 27.89 10.66 3.66
N TYR A 342 28.65 10.73 4.75
CA TYR A 342 29.78 11.64 4.87
C TYR A 342 30.80 11.12 5.89
N SER A 343 32.01 11.68 5.85
CA SER A 343 33.06 11.33 6.81
C SER A 343 33.46 12.52 7.67
N LEU A 344 33.88 12.24 8.90
CA LEU A 344 34.54 13.22 9.77
C LEU A 344 35.69 12.56 10.53
N THR A 345 36.59 13.40 11.04
CA THR A 345 37.69 12.97 11.91
C THR A 345 37.63 13.77 13.20
N VAL A 346 37.54 13.07 14.34
CA VAL A 346 37.61 13.68 15.67
C VAL A 346 39.05 13.54 16.19
N PRO A 347 39.75 14.64 16.51
CA PRO A 347 41.16 14.62 16.91
C PRO A 347 41.38 13.86 18.23
N ALA A 348 42.55 13.24 18.39
CA ALA A 348 42.97 12.57 19.62
C ALA A 348 42.79 13.47 20.86
N GLY A 349 42.05 12.99 21.87
CA GLY A 349 41.78 13.74 23.10
C GLY A 349 41.01 15.05 22.91
N GLY A 350 40.43 15.29 21.73
CA GLY A 350 39.77 16.54 21.37
C GLY A 350 38.30 16.38 21.02
N THR A 351 37.69 17.49 20.60
CA THR A 351 36.25 17.58 20.32
C THR A 351 35.97 18.05 18.90
N LEU A 352 34.78 17.73 18.42
CA LEU A 352 34.26 18.18 17.14
C LEU A 352 32.74 18.36 17.27
N THR A 353 32.20 19.49 16.79
CA THR A 353 30.76 19.65 16.64
C THR A 353 30.33 19.23 15.23
N ASN A 354 29.48 18.22 15.12
CA ASN A 354 28.89 17.73 13.88
C ASN A 354 27.44 18.20 13.79
N THR A 355 27.09 18.98 12.77
CA THR A 355 25.72 19.48 12.58
C THR A 355 25.16 18.99 11.25
N VAL A 356 24.05 18.26 11.30
CA VAL A 356 23.33 17.77 10.13
C VAL A 356 21.99 18.48 10.04
N THR A 357 21.66 19.01 8.87
CA THR A 357 20.33 19.54 8.57
C THR A 357 19.71 18.75 7.44
N ALA A 358 18.45 18.36 7.62
CA ALA A 358 17.66 17.60 6.65
C ALA A 358 16.21 18.11 6.62
N PRO A 359 15.53 18.10 5.46
CA PRO A 359 14.08 18.29 5.39
C PRO A 359 13.32 17.21 6.16
N LEU A 360 12.10 17.55 6.59
CA LEU A 360 11.21 16.65 7.32
C LEU A 360 9.91 16.46 6.56
N TYR A 361 9.40 15.24 6.46
CA TYR A 361 8.15 14.96 5.77
C TYR A 361 7.22 14.15 6.70
N PRO A 362 6.19 14.73 7.32
CA PRO A 362 5.33 14.00 8.24
C PRO A 362 4.38 13.04 7.51
N GLY A 363 4.03 11.93 8.17
CA GLY A 363 2.82 11.20 7.84
C GLY A 363 1.59 12.05 8.11
N ILE A 364 0.61 12.01 7.21
CA ILE A 364 -0.63 12.80 7.30
C ILE A 364 -1.81 11.85 7.41
N GLU A 365 -2.56 11.93 8.51
CA GLU A 365 -3.76 11.09 8.71
C GLU A 365 -5.02 11.91 8.97
N GLY A 366 -6.14 11.42 8.42
CA GLY A 366 -7.47 11.90 8.78
C GLY A 366 -7.95 13.15 8.03
N THR A 367 -9.24 13.46 8.18
CA THR A 367 -9.90 14.60 7.49
C THR A 367 -9.59 15.94 8.15
N VAL A 368 -9.26 15.91 9.44
CA VAL A 368 -8.59 17.02 10.15
C VAL A 368 -7.17 16.53 10.35
N PRO A 369 -6.22 16.97 9.52
CA PRO A 369 -4.95 16.28 9.36
C PRO A 369 -4.12 16.31 10.64
N ASP A 370 -3.72 15.13 11.07
CA ASP A 370 -2.67 14.90 12.05
C ASP A 370 -1.34 14.72 11.31
N TYR A 371 -0.35 15.54 11.66
CA TYR A 371 0.98 15.51 11.04
C TYR A 371 1.96 14.87 12.03
N THR A 372 2.23 13.58 11.82
CA THR A 372 3.11 12.80 12.70
C THR A 372 4.53 12.77 12.13
N TYR A 373 5.48 13.07 13.00
CA TYR A 373 6.91 13.05 12.71
C TYR A 373 7.56 11.98 13.59
N ASP A 374 8.22 11.02 12.96
CA ASP A 374 9.05 10.05 13.68
C ASP A 374 10.55 10.41 13.56
N TYR A 375 11.32 10.05 14.59
CA TYR A 375 12.76 10.27 14.65
C TYR A 375 13.48 9.19 15.47
N PHE A 376 14.38 8.45 14.82
CA PHE A 376 15.20 7.42 15.47
C PHE A 376 16.21 8.05 16.44
N LEU A 377 16.05 7.79 17.73
CA LEU A 377 17.04 8.10 18.77
C LEU A 377 17.93 6.89 19.08
N THR A 378 17.43 5.68 18.81
CA THR A 378 18.10 4.41 19.06
C THR A 378 19.47 4.27 18.38
N PRO A 379 19.76 4.84 17.19
CA PRO A 379 21.10 4.83 16.60
C PRO A 379 22.19 5.43 17.51
N ALA A 380 21.80 6.28 18.47
CA ALA A 380 22.75 6.80 19.44
C ALA A 380 23.34 5.73 20.39
N LEU A 381 22.77 4.51 20.43
CA LEU A 381 23.32 3.38 21.17
C LEU A 381 24.63 2.83 20.60
N TYR A 382 25.02 3.24 19.37
CA TYR A 382 26.26 2.81 18.73
C TYR A 382 27.47 3.70 19.08
N TRP A 383 27.26 4.81 19.78
CA TRP A 383 28.33 5.61 20.37
C TRP A 383 28.90 4.95 21.64
N ALA A 384 30.15 5.27 21.99
CA ALA A 384 30.80 4.72 23.19
C ALA A 384 30.06 5.10 24.48
N ASP A 385 29.61 6.35 24.55
CA ASP A 385 28.80 6.91 25.62
C ASP A 385 27.91 8.02 25.07
N PHE A 386 26.83 8.31 25.79
CA PHE A 386 25.88 9.35 25.44
C PHE A 386 25.50 10.18 26.66
N GLY A 387 25.93 11.44 26.64
CA GLY A 387 25.66 12.45 27.66
C GLY A 387 24.23 12.98 27.57
N SER A 388 24.09 14.28 27.36
CA SER A 388 22.79 14.95 27.46
C SER A 388 22.14 15.20 26.09
N ILE A 389 20.81 15.29 26.05
CA ILE A 389 20.05 15.64 24.85
C ILE A 389 19.09 16.80 25.14
N THR A 390 19.00 17.72 24.18
CA THR A 390 17.96 18.75 24.12
C THR A 390 17.19 18.60 22.83
N ILE A 391 15.86 18.48 22.93
CA ILE A 391 14.97 18.39 21.77
C ILE A 391 14.07 19.62 21.77
N ARG A 392 14.01 20.31 20.63
CA ARG A 392 13.25 21.56 20.44
C ARG A 392 12.33 21.39 19.24
N VAL A 393 11.03 21.57 19.45
CA VAL A 393 10.06 21.69 18.35
C VAL A 393 9.63 23.15 18.25
N VAL A 394 10.10 23.82 17.20
CA VAL A 394 9.83 25.23 16.90
C VAL A 394 8.73 25.29 15.84
N THR A 395 7.52 25.63 16.27
CA THR A 395 6.35 25.60 15.40
C THR A 395 5.28 26.59 15.85
N PRO A 396 4.53 27.24 14.93
CA PRO A 396 3.35 28.02 15.30
C PRO A 396 2.11 27.16 15.56
N TYR A 397 2.22 25.84 15.37
CA TYR A 397 1.15 24.86 15.49
C TYR A 397 1.17 24.15 16.86
N TYR A 398 0.19 23.27 17.09
CA TYR A 398 0.00 22.64 18.39
C TYR A 398 0.62 21.25 18.43
N LEU A 399 1.50 21.00 19.42
CA LEU A 399 1.93 19.66 19.78
C LEU A 399 0.79 18.94 20.51
N SER A 400 0.19 17.95 19.84
CA SER A 400 -1.02 17.27 20.31
C SER A 400 -0.74 15.93 21.00
N ASN A 401 0.30 15.23 20.54
CA ASN A 401 0.76 13.96 21.10
C ASN A 401 2.28 13.85 20.95
N SER A 402 2.92 13.12 21.85
CA SER A 402 4.36 12.88 21.82
C SER A 402 4.74 11.71 22.73
N THR A 403 5.73 10.92 22.32
CA THR A 403 6.34 9.87 23.16
C THR A 403 7.12 10.45 24.34
N LEU A 404 7.62 11.69 24.19
CA LEU A 404 8.33 12.43 25.23
C LEU A 404 7.48 13.58 25.81
N GLN A 405 7.74 13.94 27.06
CA GLN A 405 7.00 14.99 27.78
C GLN A 405 7.66 16.35 27.59
N PHE A 406 7.19 17.13 26.63
CA PHE A 406 7.70 18.48 26.34
C PHE A 406 7.12 19.55 27.26
N THR A 407 7.89 20.61 27.50
CA THR A 407 7.42 21.85 28.12
C THR A 407 7.36 22.96 27.07
N GLU A 408 6.21 23.60 26.91
CA GLU A 408 6.06 24.74 26.00
C GLU A 408 6.59 26.03 26.64
N GLN A 409 7.47 26.74 25.93
CA GLN A 409 8.01 28.04 26.33
C GLN A 409 8.10 28.95 25.10
N ASN A 410 7.33 30.04 25.08
CA ASN A 410 7.35 31.05 24.01
C ASN A 410 7.19 30.47 22.59
N GLY A 411 6.28 29.52 22.38
CA GLY A 411 6.05 28.89 21.07
C GLY A 411 7.11 27.86 20.66
N VAL A 412 7.90 27.38 21.62
CA VAL A 412 8.86 26.28 21.42
C VAL A 412 8.57 25.20 22.45
N TYR A 413 8.39 23.96 21.99
CA TYR A 413 8.30 22.80 22.86
C TYR A 413 9.70 22.27 23.13
N ILE A 414 10.09 22.17 24.41
CA ILE A 414 11.44 21.81 24.82
C ILE A 414 11.40 20.56 25.70
N PHE A 415 12.26 19.60 25.40
CA PHE A 415 12.57 18.44 26.23
C PHE A 415 14.08 18.40 26.46
N THR A 416 14.51 18.14 27.70
CA THR A 416 15.93 17.99 28.05
C THR A 416 16.10 16.80 28.97
N LYS A 417 17.17 16.02 28.77
CA LYS A 417 17.52 14.88 29.60
C LYS A 417 19.03 14.70 29.65
N ASP A 418 19.57 14.32 30.80
CA ASP A 418 21.01 14.04 31.00
C ASP A 418 21.41 12.61 30.61
N SER A 419 20.69 12.02 29.66
CA SER A 419 20.95 10.70 29.08
C SER A 419 20.12 10.52 27.81
N LEU A 420 20.44 9.49 27.01
CA LEU A 420 19.57 9.06 25.92
C LEU A 420 18.15 8.70 26.46
N PRO A 421 17.05 9.13 25.80
CA PRO A 421 15.69 8.70 26.11
C PRO A 421 15.50 7.20 25.83
N MET A 422 14.49 6.59 26.44
CA MET A 422 14.14 5.21 26.12
C MET A 422 13.23 5.19 24.89
N GLY A 423 13.63 4.44 23.86
CA GLY A 423 12.91 4.35 22.60
C GLY A 423 13.04 5.62 21.77
N ASP A 424 12.33 5.62 20.65
CA ASP A 424 12.43 6.68 19.65
C ASP A 424 11.40 7.80 19.88
N LEU A 425 11.66 8.94 19.22
CA LEU A 425 10.78 10.09 19.26
C LEU A 425 9.69 9.94 18.19
N SER A 426 8.45 10.07 18.60
CA SER A 426 7.31 10.27 17.70
C SER A 426 6.44 11.38 18.27
N PHE A 427 6.06 12.35 17.44
CA PHE A 427 5.18 13.44 17.86
C PHE A 427 4.25 13.92 16.76
N THR A 428 3.07 14.41 17.16
CA THR A 428 2.00 14.82 16.25
C THR A 428 1.70 16.30 16.39
N ILE A 429 1.79 17.02 15.28
CA ILE A 429 1.43 18.43 15.16
C ILE A 429 0.04 18.59 14.55
N ARG A 430 -0.74 19.54 15.07
CA ARG A 430 -2.06 19.92 14.55
C ARG A 430 -2.14 21.41 14.26
N GLN A 431 -2.87 21.75 13.20
CA GLN A 431 -3.19 23.15 12.88
C GLN A 431 -4.03 23.82 13.98
N SER A 432 -4.95 23.08 14.64
CA SER A 432 -5.81 23.64 15.69
C SER A 432 -6.11 22.64 16.81
N ILE A 433 -6.38 23.16 18.03
CA ILE A 433 -6.73 22.36 19.22
C ILE A 433 -8.15 21.75 19.12
N ASN A 434 -9.06 22.36 18.36
CA ASN A 434 -10.48 21.98 18.33
C ASN A 434 -10.82 21.09 17.13
N THR A 435 -11.09 19.82 17.37
CA THR A 435 -11.70 18.90 16.40
C THR A 435 -13.23 19.00 16.43
N PHE A 436 -13.80 20.12 15.98
CA PHE A 436 -15.24 20.11 15.67
C PHE A 436 -15.42 19.55 14.26
N VAL A 437 -15.59 18.23 14.16
CA VAL A 437 -16.22 17.64 12.98
C VAL A 437 -17.72 17.93 13.12
N PRO A 438 -18.35 18.74 12.26
CA PRO A 438 -19.80 18.78 12.21
C PRO A 438 -20.25 17.36 11.89
N TYR A 439 -20.94 16.72 12.83
CA TYR A 439 -21.65 15.48 12.55
C TYR A 439 -22.64 15.76 11.41
N ASP A 440 -22.30 15.34 10.20
CA ASP A 440 -23.24 15.30 9.08
C ASP A 440 -23.87 13.89 9.03
N PRO A 441 -25.11 13.72 9.53
CA PRO A 441 -25.80 12.43 9.51
C PRO A 441 -26.11 11.90 8.10
N TYR A 442 -25.81 12.66 7.05
CA TYR A 442 -26.12 12.28 5.66
C TYR A 442 -24.93 11.74 4.87
N ASP A 443 -23.69 11.87 5.36
CA ASP A 443 -22.49 11.46 4.60
C ASP A 443 -22.21 9.95 4.64
N THR A 444 -22.85 9.22 5.56
CA THR A 444 -22.72 7.76 5.71
C THR A 444 -24.06 7.05 5.79
N ILE A 445 -25.03 7.40 4.94
CA ILE A 445 -26.09 6.45 4.63
C ILE A 445 -25.51 5.40 3.70
N THR A 446 -24.88 4.38 4.29
CA THR A 446 -24.36 3.23 3.57
C THR A 446 -25.49 2.57 2.73
N PRO A 447 -25.19 2.02 1.54
CA PRO A 447 -26.19 1.34 0.71
C PRO A 447 -26.99 0.26 1.46
N THR A 448 -26.40 -0.30 2.52
CA THR A 448 -27.00 -1.26 3.46
C THR A 448 -28.12 -0.66 4.31
N ILE A 449 -28.00 0.58 4.79
CA ILE A 449 -29.06 1.26 5.55
C ILE A 449 -30.25 1.58 4.63
N VAL A 450 -29.98 2.06 3.41
CA VAL A 450 -31.05 2.32 2.42
C VAL A 450 -31.78 1.03 2.05
N THR A 451 -31.04 -0.05 1.77
CA THR A 451 -31.66 -1.36 1.47
C THR A 451 -32.43 -1.92 2.66
N ALA A 452 -31.95 -1.75 3.90
CA ALA A 452 -32.68 -2.16 5.10
C ALA A 452 -34.00 -1.39 5.26
N LEU A 453 -34.02 -0.08 5.00
CA LEU A 453 -35.24 0.74 5.06
C LEU A 453 -36.24 0.37 3.97
N ILE A 454 -35.77 0.07 2.76
CA ILE A 454 -36.63 -0.40 1.66
C ILE A 454 -37.24 -1.77 2.00
N LEU A 455 -36.43 -2.71 2.51
CA LEU A 455 -36.91 -4.03 2.94
C LEU A 455 -37.94 -3.92 4.08
N LEU A 456 -37.71 -3.03 5.05
CA LEU A 456 -38.67 -2.75 6.11
C LEU A 456 -40.00 -2.23 5.55
N GLY A 457 -39.95 -1.31 4.57
CA GLY A 457 -41.13 -0.82 3.86
C GLY A 457 -41.92 -1.93 3.17
N VAL A 458 -41.24 -2.86 2.50
CA VAL A 458 -41.87 -4.02 1.84
C VAL A 458 -42.53 -4.95 2.86
N VAL A 459 -41.86 -5.25 3.98
CA VAL A 459 -42.43 -6.09 5.05
C VAL A 459 -43.69 -5.47 5.64
N LEU A 460 -43.70 -4.15 5.88
CA LEU A 460 -44.87 -3.43 6.37
C LEU A 460 -46.03 -3.49 5.37
N LEU A 461 -45.74 -3.35 4.07
CA LEU A 461 -46.75 -3.49 3.01
C LEU A 461 -47.37 -4.89 2.97
N ILE A 462 -46.54 -5.94 3.07
CA ILE A 462 -47.01 -7.34 3.14
C ILE A 462 -47.89 -7.54 4.38
N ALA A 463 -47.50 -7.03 5.54
CA ALA A 463 -48.29 -7.13 6.76
C ALA A 463 -49.66 -6.44 6.61
N VAL A 464 -49.72 -5.26 6.00
CA VAL A 464 -50.98 -4.56 5.71
C VAL A 464 -51.87 -5.38 4.78
N VAL A 465 -51.31 -5.98 3.72
CA VAL A 465 -52.07 -6.84 2.80
C VAL A 465 -52.62 -8.07 3.52
N ILE A 466 -51.81 -8.73 4.38
CA ILE A 466 -52.26 -9.88 5.17
C ILE A 466 -53.42 -9.48 6.08
N VAL A 467 -53.33 -8.33 6.77
CA VAL A 467 -54.42 -7.83 7.63
C VAL A 467 -55.69 -7.55 6.81
N ILE A 468 -55.57 -6.91 5.65
CA ILE A 468 -56.71 -6.64 4.76
C ILE A 468 -57.36 -7.95 4.32
N VAL A 469 -56.58 -8.94 3.90
CA VAL A 469 -57.07 -10.27 3.51
C VAL A 469 -57.73 -10.98 4.68
N ALA A 470 -57.12 -10.97 5.86
CA ALA A 470 -57.68 -11.58 7.07
C ALA A 470 -59.02 -10.93 7.46
N VAL A 471 -59.12 -9.61 7.41
CA VAL A 471 -60.37 -8.87 7.65
C VAL A 471 -61.42 -9.22 6.58
N HIS A 472 -61.01 -9.34 5.32
CA HIS A 472 -61.93 -9.70 4.24
C HIS A 472 -62.46 -11.13 4.38
N VAL A 473 -61.60 -12.08 4.73
CA VAL A 473 -61.97 -13.48 5.03
C VAL A 473 -62.86 -13.55 6.27
N GLN A 474 -62.55 -12.80 7.33
CA GLN A 474 -63.38 -12.75 8.54
C GLN A 474 -64.76 -12.15 8.27
N ARG A 475 -64.83 -11.08 7.45
CA ARG A 475 -66.12 -10.51 7.01
C ARG A 475 -66.91 -11.49 6.15
N ARG A 476 -66.25 -12.22 5.24
CA ARG A 476 -66.89 -13.25 4.42
C ARG A 476 -67.40 -14.42 5.26
N ASN A 477 -66.62 -14.89 6.22
CA ASN A 477 -67.02 -15.95 7.15
C ASN A 477 -68.15 -15.50 8.07
N ARG A 478 -68.15 -14.24 8.54
CA ARG A 478 -69.29 -13.67 9.30
C ARG A 478 -70.56 -13.58 8.46
N LYS A 479 -70.46 -13.22 7.17
CA LYS A 479 -71.61 -13.26 6.24
C LYS A 479 -72.12 -14.68 6.03
N PHE A 480 -71.23 -15.65 5.87
CA PHE A 480 -71.59 -17.06 5.71
C PHE A 480 -72.22 -17.66 7.00
N LEU A 481 -71.71 -17.29 8.18
CA LEU A 481 -72.30 -17.65 9.47
C LEU A 481 -73.66 -16.97 9.70
N ALA A 482 -73.83 -15.72 9.27
CA ALA A 482 -75.12 -15.03 9.30
C ALA A 482 -76.14 -15.65 8.33
N GLU A 483 -75.72 -16.12 7.16
CA GLU A 483 -76.58 -16.88 6.23
C GLU A 483 -76.96 -18.26 6.78
N GLN A 484 -76.09 -18.92 7.53
CA GLN A 484 -76.41 -20.19 8.21
C GLN A 484 -77.34 -20.00 9.42
N LEU A 485 -77.13 -18.95 10.23
CA LEU A 485 -78.02 -18.60 11.35
C LEU A 485 -79.37 -18.03 10.87
N GLY A 486 -79.42 -17.40 9.70
CA GLY A 486 -80.65 -16.93 9.05
C GLY A 486 -81.50 -18.02 8.39
N ARG A 487 -80.97 -19.24 8.20
CA ARG A 487 -81.70 -20.41 7.67
C ARG A 487 -82.38 -21.27 8.73
N GLY A 488 -82.29 -20.89 10.02
CA GLY A 488 -82.88 -21.62 11.15
C GLY A 488 -84.26 -21.13 11.62
N MET A 489 -84.86 -20.13 10.97
CA MET A 489 -86.19 -19.62 11.37
C MET A 489 -87.22 -19.75 10.24
N ALA A 490 -88.32 -20.45 10.57
CA ALA A 490 -89.62 -20.56 9.91
C ALA A 490 -89.74 -21.47 8.66
N GLN A 491 -90.22 -22.70 8.88
CA GLN A 491 -91.19 -23.36 8.00
C GLN A 491 -92.50 -23.55 8.78
N GLU A 492 -93.40 -22.57 8.68
CA GLU A 492 -94.85 -22.79 8.60
C GLU A 492 -95.17 -22.72 7.10
N GLY A 493 -95.95 -23.55 6.44
CA GLY A 493 -96.79 -24.68 6.76
C GLY A 493 -97.52 -25.00 5.46
N HIS A 494 -97.96 -26.23 5.24
CA HIS A 494 -99.06 -26.47 4.30
C HIS A 494 -99.83 -27.71 4.73
N ILE A 495 -101.06 -27.46 5.14
CA ILE A 495 -102.13 -28.45 5.31
C ILE A 495 -102.94 -28.36 4.02
N ASP A 496 -103.09 -29.48 3.32
CA ASP A 496 -104.14 -29.67 2.32
C ASP A 496 -105.16 -30.64 2.89
N LEU A 497 -106.40 -30.16 2.98
CA LEU A 497 -107.59 -30.97 3.25
C LEU A 497 -108.15 -31.46 1.92
N PHE A 498 -108.38 -32.76 1.81
CA PHE A 498 -109.59 -33.26 1.15
C PHE A 498 -110.01 -34.60 1.76
N ASP A 499 -111.32 -34.79 1.67
CA ASP A 499 -112.18 -35.49 2.59
C ASP A 499 -112.73 -36.78 1.98
N SER A 500 -113.30 -37.57 2.88
CA SER A 500 -114.32 -38.62 2.70
C SER A 500 -113.91 -40.02 2.22
N GLU A 501 -114.15 -40.93 3.16
CA GLU A 501 -114.91 -42.19 3.03
C GLU A 501 -114.32 -43.29 2.11
N ASN A 502 -114.30 -44.57 2.47
CA ASN A 502 -115.19 -45.28 3.36
C ASN A 502 -114.59 -46.64 3.76
N ASP A 503 -115.02 -47.07 4.95
CA ASP A 503 -115.41 -48.44 5.29
C ASP A 503 -114.40 -49.61 5.21
N ARG A 504 -114.11 -50.08 6.44
CA ARG A 504 -114.47 -51.40 7.00
C ARG A 504 -113.49 -52.58 6.89
N LYS A 505 -113.14 -52.99 8.13
CA LYS A 505 -113.28 -54.33 8.73
C LYS A 505 -112.35 -55.41 8.17
N ASN A 506 -111.85 -56.37 8.93
CA ASN A 506 -111.93 -56.72 10.35
C ASN A 506 -110.92 -57.87 10.53
N ASN A 507 -110.27 -57.90 11.70
CA ASN A 507 -109.77 -59.10 12.41
C ASN A 507 -108.70 -59.99 11.75
N PRO A 508 -108.05 -60.87 12.53
CA PRO A 508 -107.61 -60.77 13.93
C PRO A 508 -106.08 -60.85 14.07
#